data_AF-A0A925R8F0-F1
#
_entry.id   AF-A0A925R8F0-F1
#
_cell.length_a   1.000
_cell.length_b   1.000
_cell.length_c   1.000
_cell.angle_alpha   90.00
_cell.angle_beta   90.00
_cell.angle_gamma   90.00
#
_symmetry.space_group_name_H-M   'P 1'
#
loop_
_entity.id
_entity.type
_entity.pdbx_description
1 polymer ?
#
loop_
_entity_poly.entity_id
_entity_poly.type
_entity_poly.pdbx_seq_one_letter_code
_entity_poly.pdbx_strand_id
1 'polypeptide(L)' 'MKKIISLVLVMTLLVSFSVSLTGCKKDTKELNLFNWTEYLPQEVIDQFEAETGIKVNYNTYSSNEEMLAKV' A
#
# COMPACT_ATOMS: atom_id res chain seq x y z
N MET A 1 -46.20 5.87 -13.26
CA MET A 1 -45.37 4.65 -13.33
C MET A 1 -44.08 4.85 -14.14
N LYS A 2 -44.15 5.19 -15.44
CA LYS A 2 -42.95 5.41 -16.29
C LYS A 2 -41.96 6.48 -15.75
N LYS A 3 -42.48 7.59 -15.22
CA LYS A 3 -41.66 8.67 -14.61
C LYS A 3 -40.99 8.28 -13.29
N ILE A 4 -41.65 7.43 -12.49
CA ILE A 4 -41.12 6.94 -11.21
C ILE A 4 -40.02 5.90 -11.46
N ILE A 5 -40.23 5.01 -12.43
CA ILE A 5 -39.22 4.03 -12.87
C ILE A 5 -37.98 4.75 -13.43
N SER A 6 -38.17 5.80 -14.24
CA SER A 6 -37.08 6.63 -14.76
C SER A 6 -36.32 7.36 -13.65
N LEU A 7 -37.01 7.83 -12.61
CA LEU A 7 -36.38 8.54 -11.48
C LEU A 7 -35.53 7.57 -10.63
N VAL A 8 -36.05 6.37 -10.37
CA VAL A 8 -35.32 5.33 -9.64
C VAL A 8 -34.08 4.89 -10.44
N LEU A 9 -34.21 4.71 -11.76
CA LEU A 9 -33.08 4.32 -12.61
C LEU A 9 -31.95 5.36 -12.59
N VAL A 10 -32.29 6.65 -12.65
CA VAL A 10 -31.30 7.75 -12.59
C VAL A 10 -30.63 7.81 -11.22
N MET A 11 -31.38 7.57 -10.14
CA MET A 11 -30.84 7.58 -8.79
C MET A 11 -29.89 6.41 -8.53
N THR A 12 -30.21 5.21 -9.04
CA THR A 12 -29.30 4.06 -8.98
C THR A 12 -28.02 4.29 -9.79
N LEU A 13 -28.13 4.98 -10.94
CA LEU A 13 -26.97 5.33 -11.77
C LEU A 13 -26.05 6.35 -11.07
N LEU A 14 -26.63 7.35 -10.39
CA LEU A 14 -25.89 8.37 -9.64
C LEU A 14 -25.17 7.79 -8.41
N VAL A 15 -25.79 6.86 -7.70
CA VAL A 15 -25.13 6.14 -6.58
C VAL A 15 -23.96 5.30 -7.09
N SER A 16 -24.12 4.63 -8.25
CA SER A 16 -23.06 3.84 -8.88
C SER A 16 -21.90 4.70 -9.36
N PHE A 17 -22.16 5.93 -9.81
CA PHE A 17 -21.13 6.87 -10.25
C PHE A 17 -20.33 7.47 -9.08
N SER A 18 -20.95 7.59 -7.90
CA SER A 18 -20.32 8.16 -6.70
C SER A 18 -19.24 7.25 -6.10
N VAL A 19 -19.37 5.93 -6.24
CA VAL A 19 -18.39 4.93 -5.74
C VAL A 19 -17.11 4.90 -6.60
N SER A 20 -17.18 5.32 -7.86
CA SER A 20 -16.05 5.34 -8.79
C SER A 20 -15.06 6.48 -8.55
N LEU A 21 -15.39 7.48 -7.73
CA LEU A 21 -14.56 8.65 -7.47
C LEU A 21 -13.63 8.52 -6.25
N THR A 22 -13.75 7.43 -5.48
CA THR A 22 -12.86 7.12 -4.34
C THR A 22 -11.52 6.49 -4.74
N GLY A 23 -11.20 6.45 -6.05
CA GLY A 23 -10.01 5.81 -6.62
C GLY A 23 -8.70 6.58 -6.49
N CYS A 24 -8.52 7.50 -5.52
CA CYS A 24 -7.19 8.02 -5.20
C CYS A 24 -6.41 6.94 -4.46
N LYS A 25 -5.80 6.00 -5.20
CA LYS A 25 -4.70 5.19 -4.67
C LYS A 25 -3.60 6.17 -4.27
N LYS A 26 -3.42 6.35 -2.96
CA LYS A 26 -2.24 7.03 -2.42
C LYS A 26 -1.05 6.21 -2.87
N ASP A 27 -0.19 6.75 -3.73
CA ASP A 27 1.05 6.11 -4.14
C ASP A 27 1.88 5.83 -2.88
N THR A 28 1.71 4.63 -2.35
CA THR A 28 2.42 4.18 -1.17
C THR A 28 3.82 3.89 -1.65
N LYS A 29 4.76 4.75 -1.26
CA LYS A 29 6.17 4.57 -1.60
C LYS A 29 6.70 3.40 -0.78
N GLU A 30 7.43 2.51 -1.42
CA GLU A 30 8.03 1.35 -0.76
C GLU A 30 9.56 1.40 -0.88
N LEU A 31 10.24 0.93 0.16
CA LEU A 31 11.69 0.75 0.23
C LEU A 31 11.97 -0.73 0.51
N ASN A 32 12.69 -1.41 -0.39
CA ASN A 32 13.17 -2.77 -0.13
C ASN A 32 14.57 -2.67 0.49
N LEU A 33 14.71 -3.17 1.72
CA LEU A 33 15.96 -3.11 2.47
C LEU A 33 16.46 -4.53 2.72
N PHE A 34 17.70 -4.81 2.30
CA PHE A 34 18.35 -6.10 2.50
C PHE A 34 19.64 -5.91 3.31
N ASN A 35 19.69 -6.44 4.53
CA ASN A 35 20.79 -6.19 5.47
C ASN A 35 21.16 -7.44 6.30
N TRP A 36 22.25 -7.36 7.04
CA TRP A 36 22.62 -8.39 8.01
C TRP A 36 21.57 -8.55 9.11
N THR A 37 21.39 -9.79 9.58
CA THR A 37 20.54 -10.10 10.74
C THR A 37 21.05 -9.36 11.99
N GLU A 38 20.13 -8.87 12.83
CA GLU A 38 20.41 -8.13 14.08
C GLU A 38 21.18 -6.81 13.94
N TYR A 39 21.42 -6.32 12.72
CA TYR A 39 22.17 -5.08 12.50
C TYR A 39 21.34 -3.81 12.68
N LEU A 40 20.03 -3.88 12.50
CA LEU A 40 19.14 -2.73 12.54
C LEU A 40 17.94 -3.00 13.48
N PRO A 41 17.77 -2.21 14.56
CA PRO A 41 16.63 -2.36 15.46
C PRO A 41 15.30 -2.05 14.76
N GLN A 42 14.25 -2.82 15.07
CA GLN A 42 12.92 -2.63 14.48
C GLN A 42 12.35 -1.22 14.75
N GLU A 43 12.64 -0.63 15.92
CA GLU A 43 12.18 0.71 16.30
C GLU A 43 12.62 1.79 15.29
N VAL A 44 13.81 1.64 14.69
CA VAL A 44 14.31 2.57 13.67
C VAL A 44 13.48 2.49 12.39
N ILE A 45 13.07 1.28 12.01
CA ILE A 45 12.21 1.06 10.83
C ILE A 45 10.85 1.68 11.11
N ASP A 46 10.25 1.38 12.27
CA ASP A 46 8.93 1.87 12.64
C ASP A 46 8.88 3.40 12.67
N GLN A 47 9.92 4.03 13.23
CA GLN A 47 10.04 5.49 13.27
C GLN A 47 10.21 6.10 11.86
N PHE A 48 11.01 5.47 11.00
CA PHE A 48 11.16 5.88 9.60
C PHE A 48 9.83 5.77 8.82
N GLU A 49 9.08 4.67 8.97
CA GLU A 49 7.78 4.51 8.31
C GLU A 49 6.78 5.56 8.81
N ALA A 50 6.78 5.87 10.11
CA ALA A 50 5.91 6.87 10.71
C ALA A 50 6.20 8.29 10.22
N GLU A 51 7.48 8.66 10.09
CA GLU A 51 7.90 10.00 9.67
C GLU A 51 7.71 10.22 8.17
N THR A 52 7.99 9.20 7.36
CA THR A 52 8.04 9.35 5.89
C THR A 52 6.78 8.85 5.18
N GLY A 53 6.01 7.98 5.83
CA GLY A 53 4.91 7.24 5.20
C GLY A 53 5.37 6.25 4.13
N ILE A 54 6.67 5.96 4.06
CA ILE A 54 7.26 4.96 3.15
C ILE A 54 7.24 3.61 3.86
N LYS A 55 6.71 2.59 3.20
CA LYS A 55 6.71 1.23 3.72
C LYS A 55 8.06 0.56 3.47
N VAL A 56 8.64 -0.08 4.48
CA VAL A 56 9.92 -0.78 4.41
C VAL A 56 9.69 -2.29 4.35
N ASN A 57 10.07 -2.90 3.23
CA ASN A 57 10.15 -4.35 3.10
C ASN A 57 11.56 -4.78 3.55
N TYR A 58 11.69 -5.18 4.81
CA TYR A 58 12.98 -5.53 5.41
C TYR A 58 13.26 -7.03 5.36
N ASN A 59 14.31 -7.42 4.63
CA ASN A 59 14.81 -8.78 4.56
C ASN A 59 16.21 -8.85 5.16
N THR A 60 16.52 -9.97 5.81
CA THR A 60 17.86 -10.19 6.37
C THR A 60 18.56 -11.41 5.78
N TYR A 61 19.87 -11.44 5.99
CA TYR A 61 20.77 -12.55 5.68
C TYR A 61 21.83 -12.70 6.79
N SER A 62 22.36 -13.91 6.94
CA SER A 62 23.33 -14.23 7.99
C SER A 62 24.72 -14.61 7.45
N SER A 63 24.88 -14.72 6.13
CA SER A 63 26.18 -14.92 5.46
C SER A 63 26.23 -14.24 4.10
N ASN A 64 27.43 -14.04 3.57
CA ASN A 64 27.63 -13.48 2.23
C ASN A 64 27.10 -14.42 1.14
N GLU A 65 27.20 -15.73 1.34
CA GLU A 65 26.67 -16.73 0.41
C GLU A 65 25.14 -16.67 0.36
N GLU A 66 24.48 -16.53 1.52
CA GLU A 66 23.03 -16.35 1.57
C GLU A 66 22.60 -15.03 0.91
N MET A 67 23.36 -13.96 1.12
CA MET A 67 23.16 -12.68 0.45
C MET A 67 23.24 -12.84 -1.08
N LEU A 68 24.33 -13.43 -1.58
CA LEU A 68 24.58 -13.60 -3.00
C LEU A 68 23.57 -14.53 -3.67
N ALA A 69 23.05 -15.54 -2.97
CA ALA A 69 22.04 -16.45 -3.50
C ALA A 69 20.65 -15.80 -3.67
N LYS A 70 20.39 -14.68 -2.98
CA LYS A 70 19.13 -13.93 -3.03
C LYS A 70 19.16 -12.75 -4.01
N VAL A 71 20.33 -12.40 -4.57
CA VAL A 71 20.53 -11.29 -5.54
C VAL A 71 20.35 -11.76 -6.98
#